data_AF-A0A6L4YD05-F1
#
_entry.id   AF-A0A6L4YD05-F1
#
_cell.length_a   1.000
_cell.length_b   1.000
_cell.length_c   1.000
_cell.angle_alpha   90.00
_cell.angle_beta   90.00
_cell.angle_gamma   90.00
#
_symmetry.space_group_name_H-M   'P 1'
#
loop_
_entity.id
_entity.type
_entity.pdbx_description
1 polymer ?
#
loop_
_entity_poly.entity_id
_entity_poly.type
_entity_poly.pdbx_seq_one_letter_code
_entity_poly.pdbx_strand_id
1 'polypeptide(L)'
;MSHTRKSMKKKRGLKPLWIYDGSPDQADLTVAATTLTEGGYVIVIELANGLTRLAATRHPAKYATSWHQFVKRYGLPEIARMIISQPHLRYEAIKRGIAKALAEHRDEDLDAYRVPVEAMAEKAAAVIDALAGQ
;
A
#
# COMPACT_ATOMS: atom_id res chain seq x y z
N MET A 1 -45.81 13.82 -22.07
CA MET A 1 -44.77 12.81 -21.75
C MET A 1 -43.50 13.18 -22.51
N SER A 2 -42.50 13.74 -21.83
CA SER A 2 -41.12 13.85 -22.35
C SER A 2 -40.16 13.97 -21.17
N HIS A 3 -39.56 12.86 -20.75
CA HIS A 3 -38.47 12.86 -19.78
C HIS A 3 -37.13 12.98 -20.53
N THR A 4 -36.53 14.16 -20.46
CA THR A 4 -35.17 14.42 -20.93
C THR A 4 -34.18 13.66 -20.04
N ARG A 5 -33.60 12.56 -20.53
CA ARG A 5 -32.44 11.93 -19.87
C ARG A 5 -31.23 12.84 -20.05
N LYS A 6 -30.91 13.60 -19.00
CA LYS A 6 -29.60 14.25 -18.85
C LYS A 6 -28.53 13.16 -18.89
N SER A 7 -27.76 13.13 -19.98
CA SER A 7 -26.53 12.35 -20.08
C SER A 7 -25.59 12.77 -18.95
N MET A 8 -25.45 11.90 -17.95
CA MET A 8 -24.43 12.04 -16.92
C MET A 8 -23.07 11.89 -17.59
N LYS A 9 -22.34 13.01 -17.70
CA LYS A 9 -20.90 12.99 -17.96
C LYS A 9 -20.25 12.01 -16.98
N LYS A 10 -19.70 10.91 -17.50
CA LYS A 10 -18.82 10.02 -16.74
C LYS A 10 -17.72 10.88 -16.12
N LYS A 11 -17.78 11.08 -14.79
CA LYS A 11 -16.61 11.54 -14.04
C LYS A 11 -15.49 10.55 -14.36
N ARG A 12 -14.34 11.01 -14.85
CA ARG A 12 -13.13 10.18 -14.90
C ARG A 12 -12.90 9.69 -13.47
N GLY A 13 -13.25 8.44 -13.20
CA GLY A 13 -13.06 7.86 -11.88
C GLY A 13 -11.58 7.91 -11.56
N LEU A 14 -11.20 8.65 -10.53
CA LEU A 14 -9.95 8.34 -9.82
C LEU A 14 -10.07 6.87 -9.45
N LYS A 15 -9.16 6.03 -9.97
CA LYS A 15 -9.21 4.58 -9.76
C LYS A 15 -9.20 4.32 -8.25
N PRO A 16 -9.96 3.35 -7.72
CA PRO A 16 -9.80 2.93 -6.33
C PRO A 16 -8.45 2.19 -6.22
N LEU A 17 -7.37 2.96 -6.10
CA LEU A 17 -6.00 2.47 -6.03
C LEU A 17 -5.82 1.57 -4.81
N TRP A 18 -6.40 1.97 -3.69
CA TRP A 18 -6.35 1.25 -2.43
C TRP A 18 -7.58 0.36 -2.32
N ILE A 19 -7.36 -0.94 -2.17
CA ILE A 19 -8.44 -1.94 -2.04
C ILE A 19 -8.68 -2.33 -0.59
N TYR A 20 -7.78 -1.94 0.30
CA TYR A 20 -7.85 -2.25 1.72
C TYR A 20 -7.20 -1.14 2.54
N ASP A 21 -7.83 -0.83 3.66
CA ASP A 21 -7.35 0.07 4.70
C ASP A 21 -7.88 -0.42 6.05
N GLY A 22 -7.02 -0.98 6.89
CA GLY A 22 -7.47 -1.60 8.14
C GLY A 22 -6.38 -2.33 8.93
N SER A 23 -6.79 -3.16 9.88
CA SER A 23 -5.86 -3.90 10.75
C SER A 23 -5.21 -5.08 10.03
N PRO A 24 -3.98 -5.47 10.41
CA PRO A 24 -3.30 -6.62 9.78
C PRO A 24 -4.10 -7.93 9.89
N ASP A 25 -4.88 -8.13 10.95
CA ASP A 25 -5.64 -9.35 11.19
C ASP A 25 -6.82 -9.53 10.22
N GLN A 26 -7.37 -8.43 9.70
CA GLN A 26 -8.52 -8.46 8.78
C GLN A 26 -8.07 -8.46 7.30
N ALA A 27 -6.78 -8.25 7.05
CA ALA A 27 -6.24 -8.19 5.70
C ALA A 27 -6.42 -9.50 4.93
N ASP A 28 -6.23 -10.66 5.58
CA ASP A 28 -6.38 -11.99 4.93
C ASP A 28 -7.83 -12.29 4.54
N LEU A 29 -8.79 -11.77 5.30
CA LEU A 29 -10.22 -11.95 5.01
C LEU A 29 -10.68 -11.11 3.81
N THR A 30 -9.91 -10.07 3.46
CA THR A 30 -10.32 -9.07 2.46
C THR A 30 -9.44 -9.09 1.20
N VAL A 31 -8.16 -9.43 1.34
CA VAL A 31 -7.17 -9.37 0.25
C VAL A 31 -6.53 -10.73 0.05
N ALA A 32 -6.94 -11.40 -1.03
CA ALA A 32 -6.35 -12.67 -1.45
C ALA A 32 -4.89 -12.52 -1.93
N ALA A 33 -4.17 -13.64 -1.97
CA ALA A 33 -2.87 -13.69 -2.64
C ALA A 33 -3.02 -13.56 -4.17
N THR A 34 -2.00 -13.01 -4.82
CA THR A 34 -1.95 -12.85 -6.28
C THR A 34 -1.01 -13.84 -6.96
N THR A 35 -1.28 -14.07 -8.24
CA THR A 35 -0.41 -14.84 -9.14
C THR A 35 0.70 -13.98 -9.74
N LEU A 36 1.66 -14.61 -10.42
CA LEU A 36 2.73 -13.88 -11.14
C LEU A 36 2.17 -12.96 -12.24
N THR A 37 1.11 -13.39 -12.92
CA THR A 37 0.47 -12.66 -14.02
C THR A 37 -0.40 -11.51 -13.53
N GLU A 38 -0.91 -11.56 -12.31
CA GLU A 38 -1.61 -10.44 -11.69
C GLU A 38 -0.63 -9.43 -11.08
N GLY A 39 0.61 -9.85 -10.83
CA GLY A 39 1.62 -9.03 -10.17
C GLY A 39 1.50 -9.12 -8.65
N GLY A 40 1.81 -8.03 -7.95
CA GLY A 40 1.75 -7.99 -6.49
C GLY A 40 1.29 -6.64 -5.97
N TYR A 41 1.16 -6.55 -4.67
CA TYR A 41 0.67 -5.37 -3.97
C TYR A 41 1.81 -4.47 -3.54
N VAL A 42 1.54 -3.17 -3.52
CA VAL A 42 2.29 -2.20 -2.72
C VAL A 42 1.51 -1.98 -1.43
N ILE A 43 2.22 -2.05 -0.30
CA ILE A 43 1.62 -1.94 1.02
C ILE A 43 2.29 -0.79 1.75
N VAL A 44 1.47 0.10 2.28
CA VAL A 44 1.86 1.13 3.25
C VAL A 44 1.44 0.64 4.64
N ILE A 45 2.37 0.67 5.60
CA ILE A 45 2.19 0.06 6.90
C ILE A 45 2.46 1.10 7.97
N GLU A 46 1.47 1.40 8.79
CA GLU A 46 1.68 2.16 10.03
C GLU A 46 2.15 1.20 11.12
N LEU A 47 3.24 1.56 11.79
CA LEU A 47 3.76 0.85 12.94
C LEU A 47 3.20 1.43 14.24
N ALA A 48 3.16 0.62 15.30
CA ALA A 48 2.68 1.03 16.62
C ALA A 48 3.43 2.22 17.25
N ASN A 49 4.63 2.54 16.77
CA ASN A 49 5.40 3.72 17.18
C ASN A 49 5.18 4.96 16.29
N GLY A 50 4.22 4.92 15.37
CA GLY A 50 3.88 6.01 14.45
C GLY A 50 4.79 6.15 13.23
N LEU A 51 5.83 5.30 13.09
CA LEU A 51 6.61 5.25 11.86
C LEU A 51 5.86 4.49 10.76
N THR A 52 6.20 4.78 9.51
CA THR A 52 5.59 4.10 8.35
C THR A 52 6.59 3.23 7.63
N ARG A 53 6.21 2.01 7.22
CA ARG A 53 7.01 1.13 6.37
C ARG A 53 6.37 0.95 5.00
N LEU A 54 7.23 0.60 4.03
CA LEU A 54 6.82 0.20 2.68
C LEU A 54 7.14 -1.27 2.45
N ALA A 55 6.15 -2.01 1.97
CA ALA A 55 6.30 -3.40 1.55
C ALA A 55 5.75 -3.62 0.14
N ALA A 56 6.22 -4.72 -0.45
CA ALA A 56 5.80 -5.20 -1.76
C ALA A 56 5.69 -6.72 -1.64
N THR A 57 4.54 -7.28 -1.97
CA THR A 57 4.31 -8.73 -1.83
C THR A 57 3.12 -9.19 -2.65
N ARG A 58 3.12 -10.46 -3.04
CA ARG A 58 1.95 -11.16 -3.61
C ARG A 58 1.08 -11.81 -2.54
N HIS A 59 1.55 -11.84 -1.30
CA HIS A 59 0.92 -12.55 -0.19
C HIS A 59 0.84 -11.61 1.04
N PRO A 60 -0.14 -10.68 1.09
CA PRO A 60 -0.24 -9.70 2.19
C PRO A 60 -0.41 -10.35 3.56
N ALA A 61 -1.28 -11.36 3.68
CA ALA A 61 -1.49 -12.09 4.93
C ALA A 61 -0.22 -12.76 5.45
N LYS A 62 0.48 -13.50 4.57
CA LYS A 62 1.76 -14.14 4.91
C LYS A 62 2.81 -13.11 5.34
N TYR A 63 2.83 -11.94 4.71
CA TYR A 63 3.71 -10.84 5.10
C TYR A 63 3.40 -10.39 6.53
N ALA A 64 2.13 -10.13 6.87
CA ALA A 64 1.71 -9.72 8.21
C ALA A 64 2.05 -10.78 9.27
N THR A 65 1.76 -12.05 9.00
CA THR A 65 2.13 -13.16 9.91
C THR A 65 3.63 -13.26 10.14
N SER A 66 4.42 -13.09 9.07
CA SER A 66 5.89 -13.12 9.17
C SER A 66 6.39 -11.93 10.01
N TRP A 67 5.82 -10.73 9.81
CA TRP A 67 6.17 -9.55 10.59
C TRP A 67 5.92 -9.74 12.09
N HIS A 68 4.76 -10.26 12.47
CA HIS A 68 4.43 -10.59 13.87
C HIS A 68 5.49 -11.49 14.54
N GLN A 69 5.97 -12.49 13.80
CA GLN A 69 7.02 -13.38 14.29
C GLN A 69 8.38 -12.66 14.44
N PHE A 70 8.70 -11.76 13.50
CA PHE A 70 9.91 -10.94 13.56
C PHE A 70 9.87 -9.96 14.73
N VAL A 71 8.76 -9.27 14.95
CA VAL A 71 8.55 -8.33 16.06
C VAL A 71 8.81 -9.01 17.39
N LYS A 72 8.16 -10.16 17.64
CA LYS A 72 8.36 -10.93 18.87
C LYS A 72 9.80 -11.35 19.12
N ARG A 73 10.56 -11.60 18.05
CA ARG A 73 11.96 -12.05 18.14
C ARG A 73 12.95 -10.91 18.36
N TYR A 74 12.71 -9.76 17.74
CA TYR A 74 13.69 -8.67 17.64
C TYR A 74 13.26 -7.37 18.34
N GLY A 75 12.10 -7.34 19.00
CA GLY A 75 11.62 -6.15 19.72
C GLY A 75 11.27 -4.98 18.80
N LEU A 76 10.88 -5.27 17.55
CA LEU A 76 10.47 -4.25 16.58
C LEU A 76 9.03 -3.77 16.86
N PRO A 77 8.61 -2.61 16.35
CA PRO A 77 7.22 -2.18 16.47
C PRO A 77 6.24 -3.10 15.71
N GLU A 78 5.09 -3.40 16.32
CA GLU A 78 3.98 -4.11 15.66
C GLU A 78 3.34 -3.30 14.53
N ILE A 79 2.60 -3.97 13.65
CA ILE A 79 1.76 -3.29 12.64
C ILE A 79 0.48 -2.79 13.31
N ALA A 80 0.24 -1.48 13.24
CA ALA A 80 -1.01 -0.87 13.68
C ALA A 80 -2.08 -0.87 12.57
N ARG A 81 -1.66 -0.59 11.32
CA ARG A 81 -2.56 -0.43 10.17
C ARG A 81 -1.86 -0.79 8.86
N MET A 82 -2.60 -1.33 7.91
CA MET A 82 -2.15 -1.62 6.55
C MET A 82 -3.07 -0.96 5.53
N ILE A 83 -2.47 -0.27 4.56
CA ILE A 83 -3.14 0.21 3.36
C ILE A 83 -2.56 -0.56 2.16
N ILE A 84 -3.40 -1.30 1.44
CA ILE A 84 -2.98 -2.23 0.38
C ILE A 84 -3.54 -1.74 -0.96
N SER A 85 -2.66 -1.62 -1.95
CA SER A 85 -3.05 -1.22 -3.30
C SER A 85 -3.82 -2.33 -4.03
N GLN A 86 -4.38 -2.02 -5.21
CA GLN A 86 -4.66 -3.02 -6.23
C GLN A 86 -3.34 -3.69 -6.68
N PRO A 87 -3.37 -4.88 -7.29
CA PRO A 87 -2.15 -5.54 -7.72
C PRO A 87 -1.53 -4.85 -8.96
N HIS A 88 -0.20 -4.88 -9.02
CA HIS A 88 0.61 -4.27 -10.07
C HIS A 88 1.70 -5.24 -10.54
N LEU A 89 1.86 -5.41 -11.86
CA LEU A 89 2.92 -6.24 -12.43
C LEU A 89 4.33 -5.83 -11.95
N ARG A 90 4.56 -4.51 -11.79
CA ARG A 90 5.85 -3.93 -11.43
C ARG A 90 5.92 -3.48 -9.96
N TYR A 91 5.14 -4.08 -9.07
CA TYR A 91 5.01 -3.69 -7.66
C TYR A 91 6.34 -3.48 -6.91
N GLU A 92 7.36 -4.31 -7.17
CA GLU A 92 8.71 -4.11 -6.60
C GLU A 92 9.41 -2.86 -7.14
N ALA A 93 9.29 -2.57 -8.43
CA ALA A 93 9.86 -1.37 -9.03
C ALA A 93 9.12 -0.12 -8.54
N ILE A 94 7.80 -0.21 -8.38
CA ILE A 94 6.98 0.85 -7.80
C ILE A 94 7.44 1.13 -6.37
N LYS A 95 7.53 0.11 -5.50
CA LYS A 95 8.06 0.26 -4.13
C LYS A 95 9.41 0.97 -4.11
N ARG A 96 10.34 0.59 -4.99
CA ARG A 96 11.64 1.26 -5.11
C ARG A 96 11.52 2.72 -5.54
N GLY A 97 10.60 3.03 -6.46
CA GLY A 97 10.30 4.41 -6.86
C GLY A 97 9.79 5.25 -5.69
N ILE A 98 8.90 4.69 -4.87
CA ILE A 98 8.36 5.37 -3.68
C ILE A 98 9.47 5.60 -2.65
N ALA A 99 10.27 4.56 -2.37
CA ALA A 99 11.41 4.65 -1.44
C ALA A 99 12.41 5.73 -1.87
N LYS A 100 12.72 5.82 -3.17
CA LYS A 100 13.57 6.88 -3.72
C LYS A 100 12.96 8.27 -3.52
N ALA A 101 11.66 8.42 -3.72
CA ALA A 101 10.95 9.68 -3.59
C ALA A 101 10.81 10.17 -2.13
N LEU A 102 11.12 9.32 -1.14
CA LEU A 102 11.02 9.59 0.29
C LEU A 102 12.33 9.33 1.03
N ALA A 103 13.45 9.24 0.32
CA ALA A 103 14.75 8.89 0.90
C ALA A 103 15.16 9.83 2.04
N GLU A 104 14.81 11.11 1.95
CA GLU A 104 15.11 12.14 2.96
C GLU A 104 14.31 11.97 4.26
N HIS A 105 13.24 11.18 4.24
CA HIS A 105 12.40 10.91 5.41
C HIS A 105 12.67 9.55 6.04
N ARG A 106 13.66 8.80 5.53
CA ARG A 106 13.98 7.48 6.06
C ARG A 106 14.49 7.61 7.50
N ASP A 107 14.04 6.69 8.34
CA ASP A 107 14.57 6.57 9.70
C ASP A 107 16.02 6.06 9.67
N GLU A 108 16.87 6.55 10.58
CA GLU A 108 18.30 6.21 10.60
C GLU A 108 18.55 4.78 11.10
N ASP A 109 17.72 4.31 12.03
CA ASP A 109 17.91 3.04 12.73
C ASP A 109 17.01 1.93 12.19
N LEU A 110 15.86 2.31 11.62
CA LEU A 110 14.84 1.38 11.16
C LEU A 110 14.65 1.49 9.65
N ASP A 111 14.32 0.36 9.01
CA ASP A 111 13.85 0.34 7.62
C ASP A 111 12.40 0.86 7.50
N ALA A 112 12.19 2.10 7.96
CA ALA A 112 10.93 2.81 8.06
C ALA A 112 11.13 4.29 7.67
N TYR A 113 10.04 5.05 7.71
CA TYR A 113 9.98 6.45 7.30
C TYR A 113 9.26 7.27 8.37
N ARG A 114 9.77 8.47 8.62
CA ARG A 114 9.18 9.50 9.50
C ARG A 114 8.14 10.32 8.74
N VAL A 115 7.19 9.60 8.13
CA VAL A 115 6.08 10.17 7.34
C VAL A 115 4.79 9.52 7.81
N PRO A 116 3.72 10.27 8.10
CA PRO A 116 2.42 9.70 8.43
C PRO A 116 1.88 8.78 7.32
N VAL A 117 1.09 7.78 7.71
CA VAL A 117 0.60 6.73 6.80
C VAL A 117 -0.22 7.30 5.63
N GLU A 118 -1.04 8.34 5.88
CA GLU A 118 -1.83 9.02 4.85
C GLU A 118 -0.95 9.72 3.82
N ALA A 119 0.05 10.50 4.28
CA ALA A 119 0.98 11.20 3.40
C ALA A 119 1.85 10.22 2.59
N MET A 120 2.24 9.10 3.20
CA MET A 120 2.92 8.01 2.50
C MET A 120 2.02 7.40 1.42
N ALA A 121 0.74 7.14 1.72
CA ALA A 121 -0.22 6.60 0.77
C ALA A 121 -0.48 7.58 -0.40
N GLU A 122 -0.64 8.88 -0.13
CA GLU A 122 -0.78 9.89 -1.17
C GLU A 122 0.45 9.94 -2.09
N LYS A 123 1.66 9.92 -1.52
CA LYS A 123 2.91 9.89 -2.29
C LYS A 123 3.03 8.60 -3.10
N ALA A 124 2.70 7.46 -2.51
CA ALA A 124 2.69 6.17 -3.18
C ALA A 124 1.73 6.16 -4.38
N ALA A 125 0.54 6.74 -4.22
CA ALA A 125 -0.43 6.89 -5.30
C ALA A 125 0.13 7.69 -6.48
N ALA A 126 0.77 8.83 -6.21
CA ALA A 126 1.38 9.65 -7.26
C ALA A 126 2.48 8.89 -8.03
N VAL A 127 3.30 8.10 -7.34
CA VAL A 127 4.34 7.27 -7.98
C VAL A 127 3.72 6.14 -8.80
N ILE A 128 2.67 5.48 -8.29
CA ILE A 128 1.95 4.43 -9.01
C ILE A 128 1.36 4.98 -10.30
N ASP A 129 0.70 6.13 -10.25
CA ASP A 129 0.10 6.76 -11.42
C ASP A 129 1.16 7.17 -12.46
N ALA A 130 2.29 7.71 -12.00
CA ALA A 130 3.41 8.07 -12.88
C ALA A 130 4.03 6.85 -13.58
N LEU A 131 4.06 5.69 -12.92
CA LEU A 131 4.63 4.45 -13.46
C LEU A 131 3.62 3.60 -14.24
N ALA A 132 2.31 3.77 -14.01
CA ALA A 132 1.25 3.08 -14.75
C ALA A 132 0.94 3.72 -16.12
N GLY A 133 1.41 4.96 -16.35
CA GLY A 133 1.35 5.65 -17.64
C GLY A 133 2.52 5.37 -18.57
N GLN A 134 3.47 4.52 -18.17
CA GLN A 134 4.66 4.10 -18.94
C GLN A 134 4.54 2.64 -19.36
#